data_AF-A0A3N5SE80-F1
#
_entry.id   AF-A0A3N5SE80-F1
#
_cell.length_a   1.000
_cell.length_b   1.000
_cell.length_c   1.000
_cell.angle_alpha   90.00
_cell.angle_beta   90.00
_cell.angle_gamma   90.00
#
_symmetry.space_group_name_H-M   'P 1'
#
loop_
_entity.id
_entity.type
_entity.pdbx_description
1 polymer ?
#
loop_
_entity_poly.entity_id
_entity_poly.type
_entity_poly.pdbx_seq_one_letter_code
_entity_poly.pdbx_strand_id
1 'polypeptide(L)'
;MMVLRVPFAHVALALMLAALSLSGCVLATVRTLDEDEEAKIGFTGAAYVDEIWESELLPTYREQAQDLATLLNLLATDQQAAIDQYGHRSGTGPYSFMVRGEGTIVTFDTASRAGLAVIDLNPPDGTPDATLTIGPLIKISQRAAVRDAVGIVAYGDFVNQQEFADVANAMGDRITVMIAEQLGAERVEAIR
;
A
#
# COMPACT_ATOMS: atom_id res chain seq x y z
N MET A 1 -1.65 -69.09 -34.17
CA MET A 1 -2.42 -67.83 -34.12
C MET A 1 -2.78 -67.57 -32.66
N MET A 2 -2.00 -66.75 -31.96
CA MET A 2 -2.07 -66.59 -30.50
C MET A 2 -2.83 -65.29 -30.18
N VAL A 3 -4.01 -65.41 -29.57
CA VAL A 3 -4.87 -64.27 -29.24
C VAL A 3 -4.47 -63.75 -27.87
N LEU A 4 -3.90 -62.54 -27.83
CA LEU A 4 -3.53 -61.85 -26.60
C LEU A 4 -4.80 -61.36 -25.89
N ARG A 5 -5.16 -61.98 -24.76
CA ARG A 5 -6.28 -61.53 -23.90
C ARG A 5 -5.74 -60.54 -22.88
N VAL A 6 -5.96 -59.25 -23.11
CA VAL A 6 -5.64 -58.21 -22.14
C VAL A 6 -6.71 -58.22 -21.04
N PRO A 7 -6.36 -58.36 -19.74
CA PRO A 7 -7.36 -58.40 -18.68
C PRO A 7 -8.09 -57.07 -18.56
N PHE A 8 -9.42 -57.09 -18.39
CA PHE A 8 -10.27 -55.91 -18.31
C PHE A 8 -9.79 -54.88 -17.27
N ALA A 9 -9.17 -55.34 -16.18
CA ALA A 9 -8.55 -54.50 -15.15
C ALA A 9 -7.39 -53.63 -15.66
N HIS A 10 -6.61 -54.11 -16.64
CA HIS A 10 -5.50 -53.35 -17.22
C HIS A 10 -5.99 -52.30 -18.21
N VAL A 11 -7.09 -52.59 -18.92
CA VAL A 11 -7.78 -51.61 -19.78
C VAL A 11 -8.40 -50.50 -18.94
N ALA A 12 -9.04 -50.85 -17.82
CA ALA A 12 -9.63 -49.88 -16.89
C ALA A 12 -8.56 -49.00 -16.22
N LEU A 13 -7.43 -49.58 -15.80
CA LEU A 13 -6.33 -48.82 -15.21
C LEU A 13 -5.67 -47.87 -16.22
N ALA A 14 -5.48 -48.31 -17.48
CA ALA A 14 -4.94 -47.48 -18.54
C ALA A 14 -5.88 -46.30 -18.89
N LEU A 15 -7.20 -46.53 -18.91
CA LEU A 15 -8.19 -45.47 -19.12
C LEU A 15 -8.22 -44.46 -17.95
N MET A 16 -8.04 -44.94 -16.72
CA MET A 16 -8.01 -44.06 -15.54
C MET A 16 -6.75 -43.20 -15.49
N LEU A 17 -5.57 -43.76 -15.83
CA LEU A 17 -4.33 -42.98 -15.98
C LEU A 17 -4.41 -41.99 -17.15
N ALA A 18 -5.04 -42.35 -18.26
CA ALA A 18 -5.26 -41.45 -19.38
C ALA A 18 -6.17 -40.28 -18.97
N ALA A 19 -7.26 -40.53 -18.23
CA ALA A 19 -8.16 -39.47 -17.76
C ALA A 19 -7.49 -38.46 -16.79
N LEU A 20 -6.58 -38.94 -15.92
CA LEU A 20 -5.80 -38.09 -15.01
C LEU A 20 -4.76 -37.21 -15.75
N SER A 21 -4.32 -37.62 -16.94
CA SER A 21 -3.36 -36.86 -17.75
C SER A 21 -3.98 -35.66 -18.49
N LEU A 22 -5.31 -35.60 -18.62
CA LEU A 22 -6.02 -34.48 -19.26
C LEU A 22 -6.35 -33.32 -18.30
N SER A 23 -6.07 -33.46 -17.00
CA SER A 23 -6.38 -32.43 -15.98
C SER A 23 -5.35 -31.28 -15.91
N GLY A 24 -4.31 -31.32 -16.74
CA GLY A 24 -3.18 -30.37 -16.69
C GLY A 24 -3.29 -29.15 -17.61
N CYS A 25 -4.34 -29.02 -18.41
CA CYS A 25 -4.51 -27.85 -19.28
C CYS A 25 -5.07 -26.67 -18.47
N VAL A 26 -4.18 -25.89 -17.86
CA VAL A 26 -4.52 -24.51 -17.47
C VAL A 26 -4.88 -23.78 -18.77
N LEU A 27 -6.13 -23.34 -18.89
CA LEU A 27 -6.54 -22.38 -19.91
C LEU A 27 -5.78 -21.08 -19.65
N ALA A 28 -4.58 -20.97 -20.20
CA ALA A 28 -3.92 -19.69 -20.37
C ALA A 28 -4.74 -18.95 -21.43
N THR A 29 -5.59 -18.02 -20.99
CA THR A 29 -6.24 -17.08 -21.90
C THR A 29 -5.14 -16.25 -22.55
N VAL A 30 -4.80 -16.56 -23.80
CA VAL A 30 -3.91 -15.73 -24.60
C VAL A 30 -4.71 -14.50 -25.00
N ARG A 31 -4.47 -13.38 -24.30
CA ARG A 31 -4.99 -12.08 -24.69
C ARG A 31 -4.13 -11.52 -25.80
N THR A 32 -4.77 -10.81 -26.73
CA THR A 32 -4.05 -10.05 -27.74
C THR A 32 -3.38 -8.83 -27.11
N LEU A 33 -2.30 -8.32 -27.72
CA LEU A 33 -1.61 -7.12 -27.21
C LEU A 33 -2.56 -5.91 -27.14
N ASP A 34 -3.52 -5.82 -28.06
CA ASP A 34 -4.53 -4.77 -28.11
C ASP A 34 -5.56 -4.92 -26.96
N GLU A 35 -6.00 -6.14 -26.62
CA GLU A 35 -6.86 -6.38 -25.44
C GLU A 35 -6.11 -6.15 -24.11
N ASP A 36 -4.80 -6.37 -24.08
CA ASP A 36 -3.93 -6.01 -22.96
C ASP A 36 -3.72 -4.49 -22.89
N GLU A 37 -3.70 -3.78 -24.01
CA GLU A 37 -3.63 -2.31 -24.09
C GLU A 37 -4.98 -1.66 -23.73
N GLU A 38 -6.11 -2.21 -24.17
CA GLU A 38 -7.45 -1.80 -23.75
C GLU A 38 -7.72 -2.13 -22.28
N ALA A 39 -7.16 -3.23 -21.75
CA ALA A 39 -7.15 -3.47 -20.31
C ALA A 39 -6.31 -2.43 -19.55
N LYS A 40 -5.28 -1.83 -20.17
CA LYS A 40 -4.56 -0.65 -19.65
C LYS A 40 -5.32 0.67 -19.84
N ILE A 41 -6.39 0.71 -20.66
CA ILE A 41 -7.41 1.77 -20.63
C ILE A 41 -8.33 1.60 -19.39
N GLY A 42 -8.21 0.48 -18.67
CA GLY A 42 -8.83 0.24 -17.38
C GLY A 42 -8.25 1.08 -16.24
N PHE A 43 -8.90 1.03 -15.08
CA PHE A 43 -8.48 1.75 -13.88
C PHE A 43 -7.01 1.45 -13.52
N THR A 44 -6.24 2.50 -13.20
CA THR A 44 -4.94 2.35 -12.54
C THR A 44 -4.90 3.27 -11.32
N GLY A 45 -4.30 2.78 -10.23
CA GLY A 45 -4.10 3.59 -9.04
C GLY A 45 -3.30 4.87 -9.32
N ALA A 46 -2.33 4.80 -10.24
CA ALA A 46 -1.51 5.95 -10.63
C ALA A 46 -2.36 7.06 -11.28
N ALA A 47 -3.19 6.73 -12.27
CA ALA A 47 -4.05 7.71 -12.93
C ALA A 47 -5.07 8.32 -11.97
N TYR A 48 -5.70 7.50 -11.12
CA TYR A 48 -6.61 8.01 -10.08
C TYR A 48 -5.89 8.96 -9.12
N VAL A 49 -4.69 8.60 -8.67
CA VAL A 49 -3.89 9.44 -7.78
C VAL A 49 -3.44 10.73 -8.50
N ASP A 50 -3.09 10.70 -9.78
CA ASP A 50 -2.82 11.91 -10.57
C ASP A 50 -4.01 12.89 -10.56
N GLU A 51 -5.23 12.40 -10.68
CA GLU A 51 -6.45 13.21 -10.70
C GLU A 51 -6.72 13.93 -9.37
N ILE A 52 -6.52 13.24 -8.24
CA ILE A 52 -6.92 13.75 -6.91
C ILE A 52 -5.79 14.41 -6.13
N TRP A 53 -4.51 14.21 -6.50
CA TRP A 53 -3.37 14.57 -5.63
C TRP A 53 -3.29 16.06 -5.31
N GLU A 54 -3.26 16.90 -6.36
CA GLU A 54 -3.11 18.34 -6.22
C GLU A 54 -4.44 19.04 -5.89
N SER A 55 -5.54 18.48 -6.40
CA SER A 55 -6.89 19.06 -6.36
C SER A 55 -7.62 18.78 -5.04
N GLU A 56 -7.39 17.62 -4.43
CA GLU A 56 -8.17 17.16 -3.27
C GLU A 56 -7.28 16.68 -2.12
N LEU A 57 -6.33 15.77 -2.39
CA LEU A 57 -5.52 15.12 -1.35
C LEU A 57 -4.64 16.13 -0.59
N LEU A 58 -3.76 16.86 -1.30
CA LEU A 58 -2.87 17.82 -0.66
C LEU A 58 -3.62 18.98 0.02
N PRO A 59 -4.66 19.58 -0.57
CA PRO A 59 -5.51 20.55 0.13
C PRO A 59 -6.09 19.99 1.43
N THR A 60 -6.64 18.76 1.39
CA THR A 60 -7.22 18.13 2.58
C THR A 60 -6.18 17.94 3.68
N TYR A 61 -4.99 17.45 3.36
CA TYR A 61 -3.90 17.36 4.34
C TYR A 61 -3.48 18.72 4.90
N ARG A 62 -3.41 19.78 4.08
CA ARG A 62 -3.02 21.12 4.55
C ARG A 62 -4.06 21.70 5.53
N GLU A 63 -5.34 21.47 5.26
CA GLU A 63 -6.45 22.06 6.00
C GLU A 63 -6.83 21.25 7.23
N GLN A 64 -6.78 19.92 7.16
CA GLN A 64 -7.34 19.03 8.17
C GLN A 64 -6.30 18.26 8.98
N ALA A 65 -5.00 18.31 8.63
CA ALA A 65 -3.97 17.71 9.47
C ALA A 65 -3.88 18.39 10.83
N GLN A 66 -3.93 17.57 11.88
CA GLN A 66 -3.83 18.03 13.26
C GLN A 66 -2.37 18.26 13.64
N ASP A 67 -2.16 19.17 14.60
CA ASP A 67 -0.85 19.30 15.24
C ASP A 67 -0.47 17.97 15.93
N LEU A 68 0.72 17.45 15.61
CA LEU A 68 1.14 16.12 16.07
C LEU A 68 1.27 16.05 17.60
N ALA A 69 1.83 17.08 18.24
CA ALA A 69 1.98 17.10 19.69
C ALA A 69 0.62 17.10 20.40
N THR A 70 -0.33 17.90 19.88
CA THR A 70 -1.71 17.94 20.36
C THR A 70 -2.39 16.59 20.22
N LEU A 71 -2.25 15.93 19.06
CA LEU A 71 -2.86 14.62 18.83
C LEU A 71 -2.24 13.54 19.72
N LEU A 72 -0.91 13.52 19.88
CA LEU A 72 -0.23 12.55 20.76
C LEU A 72 -0.69 12.70 22.22
N ASN A 73 -0.85 13.94 22.70
CA ASN A 73 -1.38 14.21 24.02
C ASN A 73 -2.82 13.69 24.18
N LEU A 74 -3.68 13.96 23.18
CA LEU A 74 -5.06 13.48 23.19
C LEU A 74 -5.12 11.95 23.14
N LEU A 75 -4.31 11.29 22.31
CA LEU A 75 -4.22 9.82 22.27
C LEU A 75 -3.80 9.22 23.61
N ALA A 76 -2.90 9.88 24.35
CA ALA A 76 -2.45 9.43 25.66
C ALA A 76 -3.50 9.63 26.77
N THR A 77 -4.37 10.64 26.64
CA THR A 77 -5.32 11.03 27.68
C THR A 77 -6.74 10.51 27.43
N ASP A 78 -7.19 10.54 26.18
CA ASP A 78 -8.47 10.04 25.70
C ASP A 78 -8.37 9.56 24.24
N GLN A 79 -7.91 8.31 24.09
CA GLN A 79 -7.77 7.68 22.78
C GLN A 79 -9.09 7.62 21.99
N GLN A 80 -10.23 7.42 22.65
CA GLN A 80 -11.51 7.31 21.96
C GLN A 80 -11.92 8.67 21.38
N ALA A 81 -11.74 9.75 22.14
CA ALA A 81 -11.99 11.10 21.64
C ALA A 81 -11.08 11.47 20.45
N ALA A 82 -9.82 11.04 20.45
CA ALA A 82 -8.92 11.23 19.31
C ALA A 82 -9.43 10.49 18.06
N ILE A 83 -9.84 9.23 18.23
CA ILE A 83 -10.38 8.39 17.17
C ILE A 83 -11.67 9.01 16.59
N ASP A 84 -12.60 9.40 17.45
CA ASP A 84 -13.90 9.92 17.02
C ASP A 84 -13.78 11.26 16.29
N GLN A 85 -12.80 12.09 16.65
CA GLN A 85 -12.61 13.41 16.06
C GLN A 85 -11.74 13.40 14.80
N TYR A 86 -10.69 12.57 14.78
CA TYR A 86 -9.61 12.69 13.79
C TYR A 86 -9.19 11.36 13.16
N GLY A 87 -9.71 10.25 13.67
CA GLY A 87 -9.31 8.91 13.23
C GLY A 87 -10.12 8.44 12.03
N HIS A 88 -9.43 8.07 10.97
CA HIS A 88 -10.04 7.43 9.80
C HIS A 88 -9.45 6.04 9.58
N ARG A 89 -10.26 5.10 9.09
CA ARG A 89 -9.81 3.75 8.74
C ARG A 89 -10.66 3.15 7.63
N SER A 90 -10.06 2.24 6.89
CA SER A 90 -10.78 1.35 5.99
C SER A 90 -10.97 -0.02 6.63
N GLY A 91 -12.22 -0.51 6.64
CA GLY A 91 -12.57 -1.81 7.22
C GLY A 91 -12.28 -1.90 8.72
N THR A 92 -11.60 -2.98 9.15
CA THR A 92 -11.28 -3.26 10.55
C THR A 92 -9.81 -2.99 10.90
N GLY A 93 -9.09 -2.30 10.01
CA GLY A 93 -7.68 -1.94 10.22
C GLY A 93 -7.46 -0.92 11.35
N PRO A 94 -6.19 -0.58 11.63
CA PRO A 94 -5.85 0.49 12.56
C PRO A 94 -6.38 1.84 12.07
N TYR A 95 -6.63 2.74 13.01
CA TYR A 95 -6.93 4.13 12.69
C TYR A 95 -5.68 4.86 12.19
N SER A 96 -5.88 5.71 11.20
CA SER A 96 -4.90 6.57 10.57
C SER A 96 -5.31 8.02 10.81
N PHE A 97 -4.32 8.89 10.97
CA PHE A 97 -4.51 10.28 11.34
C PHE A 97 -3.70 11.17 10.40
N MET A 98 -4.30 12.27 9.96
CA MET A 98 -3.55 13.33 9.27
C MET A 98 -2.87 14.20 10.31
N VAL A 99 -1.54 14.30 10.24
CA VAL A 99 -0.74 15.06 11.20
C VAL A 99 0.23 16.00 10.50
N ARG A 100 0.54 17.11 11.17
CA ARG A 100 1.58 18.06 10.80
C ARG A 100 2.33 18.51 12.05
N GLY A 101 3.55 18.96 11.87
CA GLY A 101 4.35 19.48 12.97
C GLY A 101 5.75 19.83 12.48
N GLU A 102 6.51 20.44 13.38
CA GLU A 102 7.92 20.77 13.18
C GLU A 102 8.70 20.16 14.34
N GLY A 103 9.92 19.72 14.05
CA GLY A 103 10.79 19.13 15.05
C GLY A 103 12.22 19.01 14.55
N THR A 104 13.12 18.66 15.46
CA THR A 104 14.52 18.42 15.17
C THR A 104 14.77 16.93 14.99
N ILE A 105 15.50 16.57 13.93
CA ILE A 105 15.95 15.19 13.74
C ILE A 105 17.04 14.89 14.77
N VAL A 106 16.77 13.97 15.69
CA VAL A 106 17.71 13.48 16.71
C VAL A 106 18.62 12.41 16.15
N THR A 107 18.08 11.52 15.31
CA THR A 107 18.83 10.42 14.72
C THR A 107 18.28 10.13 13.33
N PHE A 108 19.19 9.81 12.42
CA PHE A 108 18.88 9.40 11.05
C PHE A 108 19.50 8.01 10.84
N ASP A 109 18.69 6.96 10.93
CA ASP A 109 19.11 5.56 10.85
C ASP A 109 18.67 4.92 9.53
N THR A 110 19.64 4.68 8.66
CA THR A 110 19.46 4.05 7.35
C THR A 110 20.14 2.70 7.24
N ALA A 111 20.49 2.08 8.37
CA ALA A 111 21.02 0.72 8.39
C ALA A 111 20.02 -0.28 7.79
N SER A 112 18.72 0.02 7.85
CA SER A 112 17.67 -0.73 7.16
C SER A 112 17.11 0.04 5.95
N ARG A 113 16.55 -0.71 5.00
CA ARG A 113 15.86 -0.13 3.82
C ARG A 113 14.61 0.68 4.16
N ALA A 114 14.06 0.54 5.37
CA ALA A 114 12.95 1.37 5.81
C ALA A 114 13.40 2.81 6.02
N GLY A 115 14.63 3.04 6.51
CA GLY A 115 15.17 4.36 6.84
C GLY A 115 14.32 5.10 7.88
N LEU A 116 14.88 5.46 9.03
CA LEU A 116 14.13 6.08 10.12
C LEU A 116 14.77 7.42 10.51
N ALA A 117 14.00 8.49 10.44
CA ALA A 117 14.32 9.75 11.10
C ALA A 117 13.57 9.81 12.43
N VAL A 118 14.32 9.86 13.52
CA VAL A 118 13.80 10.04 14.88
C VAL A 118 13.69 11.53 15.15
N ILE A 119 12.51 11.99 15.57
CA ILE A 119 12.15 13.42 15.66
C ILE A 119 11.78 13.76 17.11
N ASP A 120 12.33 14.86 17.60
CA ASP A 120 11.97 15.57 18.83
C ASP A 120 11.20 16.83 18.41
N LEU A 121 9.94 16.93 18.81
CA LEU A 121 9.01 17.96 18.33
C LEU A 121 9.31 19.32 18.97
N ASN A 122 8.99 20.39 18.26
CA ASN A 122 9.19 21.73 18.78
C ASN A 122 8.18 22.08 19.90
N PRO A 123 8.61 22.73 21.00
CA PRO A 123 10.00 23.02 21.35
C PRO A 123 10.73 21.75 21.85
N PRO A 124 11.96 21.48 21.39
CA PRO A 124 12.62 20.21 21.67
C PRO A 124 13.00 20.09 23.14
N ASP A 125 12.77 18.91 23.73
CA ASP A 125 13.07 18.62 25.14
C ASP A 125 14.19 17.58 25.34
N GLY A 126 14.75 17.07 24.24
CA GLY A 126 15.78 16.02 24.23
C GLY A 126 15.22 14.60 24.24
N THR A 127 13.90 14.44 24.30
CA THR A 127 13.19 13.15 24.24
C THR A 127 12.55 13.00 22.86
N PRO A 128 12.83 11.91 22.13
CA PRO A 128 12.12 11.65 20.88
C PRO A 128 10.62 11.42 21.04
N ASP A 129 9.83 12.08 20.21
CA ASP A 129 8.36 11.94 20.20
C ASP A 129 7.86 11.06 19.05
N ALA A 130 8.56 11.07 17.91
CA ALA A 130 8.08 10.47 16.69
C ALA A 130 9.21 9.82 15.87
N THR A 131 8.82 8.90 14.99
CA THR A 131 9.71 8.32 14.00
C THR A 131 9.06 8.41 12.62
N LEU A 132 9.77 9.04 11.68
CA LEU A 132 9.38 9.15 10.29
C LEU A 132 10.11 8.08 9.47
N THR A 133 9.35 7.29 8.71
CA THR A 133 9.93 6.39 7.70
C THR A 133 10.30 7.20 6.47
N ILE A 134 11.57 7.17 6.11
CA ILE A 134 12.17 8.03 5.06
C ILE A 134 12.85 7.23 3.95
N GLY A 135 13.11 5.94 4.16
CA GLY A 135 13.79 5.10 3.18
C GLY A 135 12.86 4.61 2.07
N PRO A 136 13.44 3.93 1.07
CA PRO A 136 12.70 3.47 -0.12
C PRO A 136 11.63 2.42 0.18
N LEU A 137 11.68 1.76 1.35
CA LEU A 137 10.77 0.69 1.72
C LEU A 137 9.74 1.16 2.75
N ILE A 138 8.76 1.94 2.29
CA ILE A 138 7.56 2.27 3.07
C ILE A 138 6.62 1.05 3.05
N LYS A 139 6.23 0.56 4.24
CA LYS A 139 5.39 -0.65 4.38
C LYS A 139 4.02 -0.44 3.75
N ILE A 140 3.43 -1.49 3.20
CA ILE A 140 2.07 -1.46 2.61
C ILE A 140 1.04 -0.89 3.60
N SER A 141 1.14 -1.23 4.88
CA SER A 141 0.23 -0.68 5.90
C SER A 141 0.38 0.83 6.09
N GLN A 142 1.59 1.39 5.95
CA GLN A 142 1.83 2.83 6.03
C GLN A 142 1.37 3.54 4.76
N ARG A 143 1.55 2.91 3.59
CA ARG A 143 1.00 3.39 2.31
C ARG A 143 -0.53 3.47 2.36
N ALA A 144 -1.17 2.42 2.87
CA ALA A 144 -2.62 2.39 3.09
C ALA A 144 -3.07 3.45 4.10
N ALA A 145 -2.28 3.71 5.16
CA ALA A 145 -2.62 4.73 6.15
C ALA A 145 -2.72 6.14 5.56
N VAL A 146 -1.95 6.47 4.53
CA VAL A 146 -2.08 7.77 3.82
C VAL A 146 -3.45 7.89 3.15
N ARG A 147 -3.83 6.88 2.37
CA ARG A 147 -5.15 6.82 1.72
C ARG A 147 -6.29 6.82 2.75
N ASP A 148 -6.13 6.03 3.81
CA ASP A 148 -7.19 5.86 4.80
C ASP A 148 -7.35 7.10 5.70
N ALA A 149 -6.26 7.82 6.00
CA ALA A 149 -6.29 9.03 6.83
C ALA A 149 -7.08 10.17 6.20
N VAL A 150 -7.05 10.33 4.86
CA VAL A 150 -7.76 11.43 4.20
C VAL A 150 -9.28 11.26 4.21
N GLY A 151 -9.78 10.03 4.32
CA GLY A 151 -11.21 9.74 4.45
C GLY A 151 -12.07 9.99 3.19
N ILE A 152 -11.52 10.54 2.11
CA ILE A 152 -12.23 10.79 0.84
C ILE A 152 -12.12 9.63 -0.17
N VAL A 153 -11.24 8.65 0.08
CA VAL A 153 -11.04 7.48 -0.79
C VAL A 153 -11.58 6.23 -0.10
N ALA A 154 -12.78 5.79 -0.49
CA ALA A 154 -13.44 4.66 0.14
C ALA A 154 -13.37 3.39 -0.72
N TYR A 155 -13.37 2.22 -0.08
CA TYR A 155 -13.36 0.93 -0.81
C TYR A 155 -14.53 0.81 -1.81
N GLY A 156 -15.69 1.40 -1.48
CA GLY A 156 -16.89 1.36 -2.34
C GLY A 156 -16.76 2.12 -3.66
N ASP A 157 -15.70 2.93 -3.82
CA ASP A 157 -15.43 3.68 -5.05
C ASP A 157 -14.71 2.82 -6.11
N PHE A 158 -14.33 1.59 -5.76
CA PHE A 158 -13.52 0.69 -6.59
C PHE A 158 -14.22 -0.64 -6.85
N VAL A 159 -13.91 -1.27 -7.98
CA VAL A 159 -14.55 -2.53 -8.39
C VAL A 159 -14.08 -3.71 -7.54
N ASN A 160 -12.84 -3.64 -7.04
CA ASN A 160 -12.22 -4.74 -6.32
C ASN A 160 -11.10 -4.29 -5.36
N GLN A 161 -10.58 -5.23 -4.56
CA GLN A 161 -9.51 -4.99 -3.59
C GLN A 161 -8.17 -4.63 -4.23
N GLN A 162 -7.91 -5.08 -5.46
CA GLN A 162 -6.65 -4.79 -6.16
C GLN A 162 -6.62 -3.31 -6.56
N GLU A 163 -7.68 -2.79 -7.18
CA GLU A 163 -7.80 -1.38 -7.55
C GLU A 163 -7.67 -0.47 -6.32
N PHE A 164 -8.35 -0.81 -5.23
CA PHE A 164 -8.25 -0.07 -3.98
C PHE A 164 -6.83 -0.07 -3.40
N ALA A 165 -6.15 -1.23 -3.44
CA ALA A 165 -4.76 -1.35 -2.99
C ALA A 165 -3.78 -0.60 -3.90
N ASP A 166 -4.04 -0.58 -5.21
CA ASP A 166 -3.21 0.11 -6.20
C ASP A 166 -3.19 1.61 -5.97
N VAL A 167 -4.29 2.22 -5.51
CA VAL A 167 -4.31 3.63 -5.08
C VAL A 167 -3.34 3.87 -3.93
N ALA A 168 -3.41 3.05 -2.87
CA ALA A 168 -2.49 3.20 -1.73
C ALA A 168 -1.02 3.00 -2.16
N ASN A 169 -0.76 2.05 -3.05
CA ASN A 169 0.58 1.82 -3.59
C ASN A 169 1.08 3.04 -4.38
N ALA A 170 0.27 3.58 -5.28
CA ALA A 170 0.61 4.76 -6.09
C ALA A 170 0.87 6.00 -5.22
N MET A 171 0.05 6.25 -4.19
CA MET A 171 0.31 7.32 -3.22
C MET A 171 1.66 7.12 -2.51
N GLY A 172 1.93 5.89 -2.05
CA GLY A 172 3.19 5.54 -1.40
C GLY A 172 4.41 5.73 -2.30
N ASP A 173 4.32 5.34 -3.57
CA ASP A 173 5.39 5.52 -4.55
C ASP A 173 5.67 7.00 -4.80
N ARG A 174 4.63 7.81 -4.99
CA ARG A 174 4.76 9.27 -5.15
C ARG A 174 5.42 9.91 -3.93
N ILE A 175 4.98 9.56 -2.71
CA ILE A 175 5.58 10.06 -1.46
C ILE A 175 7.05 9.69 -1.36
N THR A 176 7.41 8.46 -1.75
CA THR A 176 8.79 8.00 -1.69
C THR A 176 9.69 8.81 -2.63
N VAL A 177 9.20 9.16 -3.83
CA VAL A 177 9.89 10.06 -4.76
C VAL A 177 10.05 11.45 -4.15
N MET A 178 8.97 12.02 -3.58
CA MET A 178 9.04 13.32 -2.92
C MET A 178 10.06 13.34 -1.77
N ILE A 179 10.13 12.28 -0.97
CA ILE A 179 11.14 12.15 0.09
C ILE A 179 12.55 12.11 -0.51
N ALA A 180 12.77 11.33 -1.57
CA ALA A 180 14.06 11.27 -2.25
C ALA A 180 14.53 12.66 -2.72
N GLU A 181 13.62 13.42 -3.33
CA GLU A 181 13.88 14.79 -3.79
C GLU A 181 14.23 15.73 -2.63
N GLN A 182 13.46 15.68 -1.53
CA GLN A 182 13.72 16.51 -0.35
C GLN A 182 15.05 16.18 0.35
N LEU A 183 15.47 14.92 0.31
CA LEU A 183 16.77 14.48 0.83
C LEU A 183 17.92 14.67 -0.16
N GLY A 184 17.65 15.12 -1.39
CA GLY A 184 18.67 15.29 -2.43
C GLY A 184 19.25 13.97 -2.97
N ALA A 185 18.50 12.87 -2.85
CA ALA A 185 18.91 11.57 -3.38
C ALA A 185 18.70 11.50 -4.91
N GLU A 186 19.68 10.94 -5.64
CA GLU A 186 19.59 10.82 -7.11
C GLU A 186 18.43 9.95 -7.60
N ARG A 187 17.99 9.01 -6.76
CA ARG A 187 16.87 8.09 -6.98
C ARG A 187 16.42 7.51 -5.65
N VAL A 188 15.20 6.95 -5.62
CA VAL A 188 14.59 6.36 -4.42
C VAL A 188 15.52 5.33 -3.74
N GLU A 189 16.19 4.46 -4.48
CA GLU A 189 17.08 3.44 -3.92
C GLU A 189 18.36 4.00 -3.32
N ALA A 190 18.68 5.26 -3.60
CA ALA A 190 19.85 5.95 -3.09
C ALA A 190 19.61 6.62 -1.73
N ILE A 191 18.37 6.65 -1.21
CA ILE A 191 18.10 7.16 0.14
C ILE A 191 18.86 6.29 1.15
N ARG A 192 19.81 6.92 1.84
CA ARG A 192 20.71 6.37 2.86
C ARG A 192 21.08 7.46 3.85
#